data_AF-A0A0G0IGP8-F1
#
_entry.id   AF-A0A0G0IGP8-F1
#
_cell.length_a   1.000
_cell.length_b   1.000
_cell.length_c   1.000
_cell.angle_alpha   90.00
_cell.angle_beta   90.00
_cell.angle_gamma   90.00
#
_symmetry.space_group_name_H-M   'P 1'
#
loop_
_entity.id
_entity.type
_entity.pdbx_description
1 polymer ?
#
loop_
_entity_poly.entity_id
_entity_poly.type
_entity_poly.pdbx_seq_one_letter_code
_entity_poly.pdbx_strand_id
1 'polypeptide(L)'
;FHYIRHFYNTGYVYEEVGLYDDAKREYERVLDIDPVFADALVSLSRLYGEKFENKDYLKAIEYLQKYLALLAPDQKEAIEEVYKKADEYDQKYKEMLKNEQEEYERQEQEEATESGESQ
;
A
#
# COMPACT_ATOMS: atom_id res chain seq x y z
N PHE A 1 18.07 -10.86 -18.29
CA PHE A 1 16.75 -10.47 -18.85
C PHE A 1 15.63 -11.45 -18.52
N HIS A 2 15.76 -12.78 -18.68
CA HIS A 2 14.66 -13.73 -18.40
C HIS A 2 14.18 -13.81 -16.94
N TYR A 3 15.05 -13.50 -15.96
CA TYR A 3 14.73 -13.59 -14.53
C TYR A 3 13.73 -12.54 -14.04
N ILE A 4 13.79 -11.30 -14.53
CA ILE A 4 12.87 -10.21 -14.12
C ILE A 4 11.42 -10.57 -14.44
N ARG A 5 11.14 -10.96 -15.69
CA ARG A 5 9.79 -11.35 -16.11
C ARG A 5 9.32 -12.62 -15.40
N HIS A 6 10.23 -13.54 -15.08
CA HIS A 6 9.89 -14.73 -14.31
C HIS A 6 9.44 -14.37 -12.89
N PHE A 7 10.23 -13.59 -12.15
CA PHE A 7 9.87 -13.14 -10.80
C PHE A 7 8.58 -12.32 -10.80
N TYR A 8 8.42 -11.39 -11.75
CA TYR A 8 7.19 -10.62 -11.87
C TYR A 8 5.97 -11.51 -12.10
N ASN A 9 6.05 -12.45 -13.05
CA ASN A 9 4.93 -13.34 -13.34
C ASN A 9 4.59 -14.25 -12.14
N THR A 10 5.60 -14.74 -11.42
CA THR A 10 5.38 -15.52 -10.20
C THR A 10 4.71 -14.67 -9.13
N GLY A 11 5.16 -13.43 -8.94
CA GLY A 11 4.54 -12.46 -8.04
C GLY A 11 3.08 -12.19 -8.38
N TYR A 12 2.78 -12.02 -9.67
CA TYR A 12 1.42 -11.86 -10.17
C TYR A 12 0.54 -13.08 -9.87
N VAL A 13 1.05 -14.30 -10.10
CA VAL A 13 0.32 -15.52 -9.77
C VAL A 13 0.04 -15.60 -8.27
N TYR A 14 1.01 -15.26 -7.42
CA TYR A 14 0.81 -15.23 -5.97
C TYR A 14 -0.24 -14.19 -5.55
N GLU A 15 -0.24 -13.02 -6.18
CA GLU A 15 -1.25 -11.98 -5.93
C GLU A 15 -2.66 -12.48 -6.26
N GLU A 16 -2.85 -13.13 -7.42
CA GLU A 16 -4.15 -13.63 -7.87
C GLU A 16 -4.73 -14.74 -6.96
N VAL A 17 -3.86 -15.51 -6.29
CA VAL A 17 -4.29 -16.56 -5.34
C VAL A 17 -4.36 -16.05 -3.88
N GLY A 18 -4.16 -14.76 -3.66
CA GLY A 18 -4.26 -14.14 -2.34
C GLY A 18 -3.03 -14.31 -1.43
N LEU A 19 -1.93 -14.85 -1.96
CA LEU A 19 -0.67 -15.03 -1.23
C LEU A 19 0.16 -13.74 -1.31
N TYR A 20 -0.32 -12.69 -0.65
CA TYR A 20 0.23 -11.33 -0.83
C TYR A 20 1.68 -11.17 -0.33
N ASP A 21 2.08 -11.87 0.73
CA ASP A 21 3.46 -11.84 1.22
C ASP A 21 4.44 -12.51 0.25
N ASP A 22 4.01 -13.60 -0.39
CA ASP A 22 4.77 -14.25 -1.47
C ASP A 22 4.87 -13.34 -2.69
N ALA A 23 3.75 -12.73 -3.11
CA ALA A 23 3.70 -11.79 -4.22
C ALA A 23 4.67 -10.62 -4.01
N LYS A 24 4.63 -10.01 -2.82
CA LYS A 24 5.53 -8.93 -2.43
C LYS A 24 7.00 -9.35 -2.57
N ARG A 25 7.38 -10.52 -2.03
CA ARG A 25 8.78 -11.00 -2.11
C ARG A 25 9.27 -11.14 -3.54
N GLU A 26 8.44 -11.63 -4.44
CA GLU A 26 8.82 -11.77 -5.85
C GLU A 26 8.88 -10.42 -6.58
N TYR A 27 7.98 -9.48 -6.27
CA TYR A 27 8.08 -8.11 -6.79
C TYR A 27 9.28 -7.34 -6.23
N GLU A 28 9.65 -7.53 -4.96
CA GLU A 28 10.86 -6.93 -4.39
C GLU A 28 12.13 -7.46 -5.08
N ARG A 29 12.19 -8.76 -5.39
CA ARG A 29 13.29 -9.33 -6.20
C ARG A 29 13.38 -8.71 -7.59
N VAL A 30 12.24 -8.36 -8.19
CA VAL A 30 12.25 -7.62 -9.47
C VAL A 30 12.94 -6.28 -9.29
N LEU A 31 12.61 -5.54 -8.24
CA LEU A 31 13.21 -4.23 -7.95
C LEU A 31 14.67 -4.30 -7.49
N ASP A 32 15.09 -5.40 -6.87
CA ASP A 32 16.50 -5.63 -6.55
C ASP A 32 17.37 -5.75 -7.81
N ILE A 33 16.79 -6.26 -8.91
CA ILE A 33 17.47 -6.44 -10.20
C ILE A 33 17.30 -5.20 -11.08
N ASP A 34 16.09 -4.64 -11.12
CA ASP A 34 15.70 -3.47 -11.90
C ASP A 34 14.86 -2.51 -11.03
N PRO A 35 15.51 -1.56 -10.33
CA PRO A 35 14.83 -0.62 -9.43
C PRO A 35 13.80 0.28 -10.10
N VAL A 36 13.80 0.36 -11.44
CA VAL A 36 12.89 1.21 -12.23
C VAL A 36 11.84 0.38 -12.98
N PHE A 37 11.62 -0.88 -12.58
CA PHE A 37 10.60 -1.72 -13.19
C PHE A 37 9.18 -1.26 -12.80
N ALA A 38 8.56 -0.48 -13.68
CA ALA A 38 7.27 0.18 -13.47
C ALA A 38 6.17 -0.75 -12.94
N ASP A 39 5.96 -1.91 -13.56
CA ASP A 39 4.86 -2.81 -13.19
C ASP A 39 5.00 -3.37 -11.76
N ALA A 40 6.24 -3.59 -11.30
CA ALA A 40 6.50 -4.04 -9.93
C ALA A 40 6.26 -2.92 -8.92
N LEU A 41 6.61 -1.67 -9.25
CA LEU A 41 6.30 -0.51 -8.41
C LEU A 41 4.79 -0.34 -8.24
N VAL A 42 4.02 -0.41 -9.34
CA VAL A 42 2.56 -0.32 -9.30
C VAL A 42 1.94 -1.51 -8.56
N SER A 43 2.47 -2.71 -8.75
CA SER A 43 1.93 -3.89 -8.06
C SER A 43 2.21 -3.85 -6.56
N LEU A 44 3.41 -3.40 -6.14
CA LEU A 44 3.71 -3.20 -4.72
C LEU A 44 2.85 -2.10 -4.10
N SER A 45 2.61 -0.98 -4.79
CA SER A 45 1.72 0.06 -4.26
C SER A 45 0.30 -0.47 -4.02
N ARG A 46 -0.22 -1.28 -4.94
CA ARG A 46 -1.52 -1.95 -4.79
C ARG A 46 -1.53 -2.97 -3.67
N LEU A 47 -0.48 -3.78 -3.51
CA LEU A 47 -0.40 -4.75 -2.41
C LEU A 47 -0.51 -4.04 -1.05
N TYR A 48 0.27 -2.97 -0.87
CA TYR A 48 0.30 -2.19 0.37
C TYR A 48 -0.99 -1.40 0.64
N GLY A 49 -1.59 -0.80 -0.38
CA GLY A 49 -2.79 0.04 -0.23
C GLY A 49 -4.12 -0.70 -0.28
N GLU A 50 -4.17 -1.92 -0.85
CA GLU A 50 -5.44 -2.59 -1.15
C GLU A 50 -5.51 -4.08 -0.77
N LYS A 51 -4.38 -4.81 -0.72
CA LYS A 51 -4.43 -6.27 -0.59
C LYS A 51 -4.10 -6.77 0.82
N PHE A 52 -3.07 -6.25 1.48
CA PHE A 52 -2.73 -6.67 2.84
C PHE A 52 -3.81 -6.37 3.87
N GLU A 53 -3.99 -7.21 4.89
CA GLU A 53 -4.95 -6.92 5.96
C GLU A 53 -4.58 -5.61 6.69
N ASN A 54 -3.31 -5.48 7.05
CA ASN A 54 -2.74 -4.25 7.63
C ASN A 54 -2.23 -3.35 6.50
N LYS A 55 -3.10 -2.44 6.04
CA LYS A 55 -2.76 -1.49 4.98
C LYS A 55 -1.63 -0.57 5.43
N ASP A 56 -0.66 -0.37 4.54
CA ASP A 56 0.40 0.63 4.72
C ASP A 56 0.29 1.66 3.58
N TYR A 57 -0.60 2.62 3.78
CA TYR A 57 -0.89 3.66 2.79
C TYR A 57 0.34 4.53 2.49
N LEU A 58 1.20 4.77 3.49
CA LEU A 58 2.41 5.55 3.30
C LEU A 58 3.38 4.83 2.36
N LYS A 59 3.58 3.53 2.57
CA LYS A 59 4.42 2.72 1.68
C LYS A 59 3.81 2.56 0.29
N ALA A 60 2.48 2.47 0.20
CA ALA A 60 1.79 2.48 -1.09
C ALA A 60 2.05 3.78 -1.87
N ILE A 61 1.96 4.94 -1.21
CA ILE A 61 2.29 6.25 -1.79
C ILE A 61 3.76 6.33 -2.20
N GLU A 62 4.69 5.80 -1.39
CA GLU A 62 6.12 5.78 -1.73
C GLU A 62 6.39 5.07 -3.07
N TYR A 63 5.76 3.90 -3.29
CA TYR A 63 5.91 3.19 -4.57
C TYR A 63 5.24 3.91 -5.74
N LEU A 64 4.10 4.58 -5.52
CA LEU A 64 3.49 5.44 -6.53
C LEU A 64 4.39 6.63 -6.90
N GLN A 65 5.07 7.24 -5.93
CA GLN A 65 6.03 8.32 -6.19
C GLN A 65 7.24 7.84 -7.00
N LYS A 66 7.76 6.64 -6.69
CA LYS A 66 8.81 6.00 -7.49
C LYS A 66 8.36 5.76 -8.92
N TYR A 67 7.14 5.28 -9.13
CA TYR A 67 6.57 5.07 -10.47
C TYR A 67 6.37 6.40 -11.20
N LEU A 68 5.84 7.43 -10.53
CA LEU A 68 5.65 8.77 -11.08
C LEU A 68 6.97 9.37 -11.61
N ALA A 69 8.09 9.14 -10.90
CA ALA A 69 9.40 9.62 -11.30
C ALA A 69 9.91 8.99 -12.63
N LEU A 70 9.28 7.91 -13.09
CA LEU A 70 9.61 7.24 -14.36
C LEU A 70 8.75 7.73 -15.54
N LEU A 71 7.64 8.42 -15.25
CA LEU A 71 6.70 8.86 -16.28
C LEU A 71 7.24 10.07 -17.04
N ALA A 72 7.11 10.01 -18.36
CA ALA A 72 7.43 11.15 -19.21
C ALA A 72 6.32 12.21 -19.12
N PRO A 73 6.62 13.53 -19.26
CA PRO A 73 5.63 14.60 -19.10
C PRO A 73 4.43 14.56 -20.06
N ASP A 74 4.54 13.83 -21.16
CA ASP A 74 3.48 13.60 -22.15
C ASP A 74 2.51 12.48 -21.76
N GLN A 75 2.86 11.63 -20.78
CA GLN A 75 2.02 10.56 -20.24
C GLN A 75 1.00 11.10 -19.22
N LYS A 76 0.23 12.11 -19.62
CA LYS A 76 -0.67 12.86 -18.72
C LYS A 76 -1.71 11.97 -18.04
N GLU A 77 -2.26 10.99 -18.74
CA GLU A 77 -3.27 10.07 -18.20
C GLU A 77 -2.70 9.23 -17.05
N ALA A 78 -1.51 8.65 -17.24
CA ALA A 78 -0.85 7.88 -16.19
C ALA A 78 -0.46 8.75 -14.99
N ILE A 79 0.01 9.98 -15.24
CA ILE A 79 0.33 10.95 -14.17
C ILE A 79 -0.93 11.28 -13.36
N GLU A 80 -2.04 11.56 -14.01
CA GLU A 80 -3.32 11.85 -13.36
C GLU A 80 -3.82 10.65 -12.53
N GLU A 81 -3.73 9.44 -13.08
CA GLU A 81 -4.07 8.22 -12.36
C GLU A 81 -3.25 8.05 -11.08
N VAL A 82 -1.94 8.28 -11.15
CA VAL A 82 -1.04 8.18 -9.99
C VAL A 82 -1.40 9.21 -8.92
N TYR A 83 -1.66 10.47 -9.31
CA TYR A 83 -2.07 11.50 -8.34
C TYR A 83 -3.41 11.17 -7.69
N LYS A 84 -4.39 10.72 -8.47
CA LYS A 84 -5.69 10.28 -7.95
C LYS A 84 -5.53 9.15 -6.95
N LYS A 85 -4.68 8.17 -7.26
CA LYS A 85 -4.44 7.03 -6.38
C LYS A 85 -3.69 7.42 -5.10
N ALA A 86 -2.72 8.31 -5.21
CA ALA A 86 -1.98 8.82 -4.05
C ALA A 86 -2.90 9.63 -3.11
N ASP A 87 -3.79 10.46 -3.65
CA ASP A 87 -4.79 11.21 -2.87
C ASP A 87 -5.78 10.26 -2.18
N GLU A 88 -6.25 9.22 -2.87
CA GLU A 88 -7.10 8.17 -2.27
C GLU A 88 -6.42 7.51 -1.06
N TYR A 89 -5.14 7.14 -1.19
CA TYR A 89 -4.39 6.54 -0.08
C TYR A 89 -4.12 7.53 1.06
N ASP A 90 -3.88 8.81 0.77
CA ASP A 90 -3.70 9.84 1.80
C ASP A 90 -4.98 10.07 2.60
N GLN A 91 -6.14 10.09 1.93
CA GLN A 91 -7.43 10.19 2.60
C GLN A 91 -7.71 8.98 3.50
N LYS A 92 -7.47 7.77 2.99
CA LYS A 92 -7.63 6.53 3.77
C LYS A 92 -6.69 6.48 4.97
N TYR A 93 -5.46 6.97 4.82
CA TYR A 93 -4.52 7.09 5.93
C TYR A 93 -5.02 8.04 7.02
N LYS A 94 -5.55 9.20 6.64
CA LYS A 94 -6.14 10.15 7.60
C LYS A 94 -7.37 9.59 8.31
N GLU A 95 -8.22 8.88 7.58
CA GLU A 95 -9.38 8.19 8.16
C GLU A 95 -8.96 7.11 9.15
N MET A 96 -7.94 6.30 8.81
CA MET A 96 -7.38 5.29 9.70
C MET A 96 -6.89 5.90 11.02
N LEU A 97 -6.09 6.98 10.97
CA LEU A 97 -5.61 7.68 12.17
C LEU A 97 -6.75 8.25 13.02
N LYS A 98 -7.79 8.78 12.35
CA LYS A 98 -8.97 9.30 13.04
C LYS A 98 -9.71 8.17 13.77
N ASN A 99 -9.91 7.03 13.12
CA ASN A 99 -10.60 5.89 13.72
C ASN A 99 -9.81 5.31 14.90
N GLU A 100 -8.49 5.19 14.78
CA GLU A 100 -7.61 4.77 15.89
C GLU A 100 -7.74 5.71 17.10
N GLN A 101 -7.81 7.02 16.87
CA GLN A 101 -8.01 8.00 17.94
C GLN A 101 -9.40 7.85 18.59
N GLU A 102 -10.46 7.72 17.79
CA GLU A 102 -11.83 7.54 18.30
C GLU A 102 -11.99 6.24 19.10
N GLU A 103 -11.30 5.16 18.70
CA GLU A 103 -11.27 3.90 19.43
C GLU A 103 -10.55 4.04 20.78
N TYR A 104 -9.42 4.73 20.81
CA TYR A 104 -8.71 5.04 22.05
C TYR A 104 -9.57 5.86 23.03
N GLU A 105 -10.21 6.92 22.53
CA GLU A 105 -11.09 7.77 23.35
C GLU A 105 -12.30 6.99 23.89
N ARG A 106 -12.84 6.03 23.13
CA ARG A 106 -13.93 5.17 23.58
C ARG A 106 -13.50 4.23 24.69
N GLN A 107 -12.34 3.59 24.54
CA GLN A 107 -11.79 2.69 25.56
C GLN A 107 -11.54 3.44 26.88
N GLU A 108 -10.97 4.65 26.82
CA GLU A 108 -10.74 5.47 28.00
C GLU A 108 -12.05 5.85 28.72
N GLN A 109 -13.11 6.15 27.95
CA GLN A 109 -14.44 6.44 28.52
C GLN A 109 -15.07 5.22 29.20
N GLU A 110 -14.96 4.03 28.58
CA GLU A 110 -15.47 2.78 29.14
C GLU A 110 -14.76 2.45 30.48
N GLU A 111 -13.43 2.53 30.54
CA GLU A 111 -12.65 2.32 31.76
C GLU A 111 -12.98 3.33 32.88
N ALA A 112 -13.23 4.59 32.52
CA ALA A 112 -13.64 5.63 33.47
C ALA A 112 -15.03 5.36 34.07
N THR A 113 -15.95 4.74 33.31
CA THR A 113 -17.28 4.37 33.80
C THR A 113 -17.26 3.14 34.71
N GLU A 114 -16.49 2.10 34.37
CA GLU A 114 -16.39 0.87 35.18
C GLU A 114 -15.72 1.11 36.54
N SER A 115 -14.74 2.03 36.59
CA SER A 115 -14.05 2.41 37.82
C SER A 115 -14.90 3.28 38.76
N GLY A 116 -15.87 4.03 38.22
CA GLY A 116 -16.81 4.86 38.99
C GLY A 116 -17.96 4.08 39.64
N GLU A 117 -18.37 2.94 39.07
CA GLU A 117 -19.43 2.08 39.64
C GLU A 117 -18.93 1.15 40.78
N SER A 118 -17.62 1.12 41.02
CA SER A 118 -16.99 0.27 42.04
C SER A 118 -16.81 0.95 43.42
N GLN A 119 -17.40 2.13 43.65
CA GLN A 119 -17.36 2.89 44.93
C GLN A 119 -18.74 3.03 45.57
#